data_AF-A0A2V7TUT8-F1
#
_entry.id   AF-A0A2V7TUT8-F1
#
_cell.length_a   1.000
_cell.length_b   1.000
_cell.length_c   1.000
_cell.angle_alpha   90.00
_cell.angle_beta   90.00
_cell.angle_gamma   90.00
#
_symmetry.space_group_name_H-M   'P 1'
#
loop_
_entity.id
_entity.type
_entity.pdbx_description
1 polymer ?
#
loop_
_entity_poly.entity_id
_entity_poly.type
_entity_poly.pdbx_seq_one_letter_code
_entity_poly.pdbx_strand_id
1 'polypeptide(L)'
;MVPGEDGGRPLLLHLAAGDGAPLPLRPAHELRLEGAGPAGDPEHPRHGRVDRVRQVTLDAILFYVFAAVAVGSALVVVGQRHPTYSAFALIVTLCSLSAVFGLLGSPFIAVLQVVVYAGAIMVLFLFVLMLLSVQREERPARRAWGYR
;
A
#
# COMPACT_ATOMS: atom_id res chain seq x y z
N MET A 1 -7.22 -40.55 56.14
CA MET A 1 -8.34 -41.12 55.35
C MET A 1 -8.51 -40.23 54.12
N VAL A 2 -7.47 -40.21 53.28
CA VAL A 2 -7.37 -40.76 51.91
C VAL A 2 -7.92 -39.78 50.85
N PRO A 3 -7.15 -39.50 49.78
CA PRO A 3 -7.16 -38.27 49.00
C PRO A 3 -7.66 -38.46 47.54
N GLY A 4 -7.72 -37.36 46.79
CA GLY A 4 -7.70 -37.28 45.32
C GLY A 4 -7.51 -35.79 44.97
N GLU A 5 -6.39 -35.36 44.36
CA GLU A 5 -5.97 -35.56 42.95
C GLU A 5 -7.20 -35.39 42.03
N ASP A 6 -7.25 -34.53 41.01
CA ASP A 6 -6.24 -33.77 40.30
C ASP A 6 -6.95 -32.89 39.26
N GLY A 7 -6.26 -31.87 38.77
CA GLY A 7 -6.23 -31.65 37.33
C GLY A 7 -7.25 -30.70 36.70
N GLY A 8 -6.71 -29.64 36.09
CA GLY A 8 -7.19 -29.22 34.78
C GLY A 8 -8.27 -28.14 34.74
N ARG A 9 -7.80 -26.89 34.63
CA ARG A 9 -8.32 -25.78 33.80
C ARG A 9 -9.53 -26.10 32.89
N PRO A 10 -10.42 -25.15 32.54
CA PRO A 10 -10.10 -23.73 32.34
C PRO A 10 -11.22 -22.72 32.70
N LEU A 11 -10.86 -21.43 32.63
CA LEU A 11 -11.77 -20.37 32.23
C LEU A 11 -12.78 -20.88 31.20
N LEU A 12 -14.07 -20.87 31.51
CA LEU A 12 -15.10 -20.64 30.49
C LEU A 12 -16.40 -20.17 31.13
N LEU A 13 -16.96 -19.16 30.47
CA LEU A 13 -18.32 -18.66 30.65
C LEU A 13 -18.60 -17.96 31.97
N HIS A 14 -17.92 -16.83 32.18
CA HIS A 14 -18.62 -15.65 32.71
C HIS A 14 -19.54 -15.08 31.60
N LEU A 15 -20.46 -15.92 31.15
CA LEU A 15 -21.66 -15.53 30.42
C LEU A 15 -22.67 -15.07 31.50
N ALA A 16 -22.27 -14.03 32.23
CA ALA A 16 -23.15 -13.35 33.17
C ALA A 16 -23.78 -12.19 32.42
N ALA A 17 -25.11 -12.21 32.35
CA ALA A 17 -25.97 -11.10 31.99
C ALA A 17 -25.79 -10.59 30.54
N GLY A 18 -26.57 -11.02 29.55
CA GLY A 18 -27.94 -11.55 29.68
C GLY A 18 -28.97 -10.49 30.10
N ASP A 19 -28.54 -9.29 30.51
CA ASP A 19 -29.44 -8.23 30.99
C ASP A 19 -28.96 -6.87 30.48
N GLY A 20 -29.60 -6.38 29.42
CA GLY A 20 -29.36 -5.05 28.89
C GLY A 20 -30.02 -4.81 27.54
N ALA A 21 -31.23 -4.25 27.58
CA ALA A 21 -32.05 -3.73 26.48
C ALA A 21 -32.95 -4.73 25.73
N PRO A 22 -34.24 -4.86 26.13
CA PRO A 22 -35.27 -5.26 25.17
C PRO A 22 -35.30 -4.26 24.02
N LEU A 23 -34.95 -4.74 22.82
CA LEU A 23 -35.04 -4.02 21.56
C LEU A 23 -36.45 -3.46 21.35
N PRO A 24 -36.62 -2.19 20.92
CA PRO A 24 -37.90 -1.67 20.51
C PRO A 24 -38.38 -2.44 19.27
N LEU A 25 -39.44 -3.21 19.45
CA LEU A 25 -40.18 -3.84 18.37
C LEU A 25 -40.71 -2.72 17.47
N ARG A 26 -40.07 -2.58 16.31
CA ARG A 26 -40.49 -1.76 15.19
C ARG A 26 -41.94 -2.13 14.86
N PRO A 27 -42.90 -1.20 15.00
CA PRO A 27 -44.30 -1.51 14.77
C PRO A 27 -44.52 -1.85 13.29
N ALA A 28 -45.48 -2.76 13.14
CA ALA A 28 -46.01 -3.30 11.91
C ALA A 28 -46.29 -2.21 10.86
N HIS A 29 -45.95 -2.53 9.61
CA HIS A 29 -46.90 -2.51 8.50
C HIS A 29 -47.91 -1.34 8.38
N GLU A 30 -47.48 -0.10 8.60
CA GLU A 30 -48.05 1.05 7.88
C GLU A 30 -47.58 0.90 6.41
N LEU A 31 -48.13 0.00 5.60
CA LEU A 31 -49.27 0.28 4.72
C LEU A 31 -49.35 1.76 4.31
N ARG A 32 -48.22 2.29 3.85
CA ARG A 32 -48.13 3.52 3.06
C ARG A 32 -48.67 3.28 1.65
N LEU A 33 -49.96 2.94 1.59
CA LEU A 33 -50.84 3.21 0.47
C LEU A 33 -51.32 4.66 0.65
N GLU A 34 -50.45 5.62 0.31
CA GLU A 34 -50.80 7.02 0.20
C GLU A 34 -50.06 7.59 -1.01
N GLY A 35 -50.84 7.88 -2.05
CA GLY A 35 -50.52 8.93 -3.01
C GLY A 35 -49.53 8.58 -4.10
N ALA A 36 -50.01 7.83 -5.09
CA ALA A 36 -49.67 8.15 -6.47
C ALA A 36 -50.05 9.62 -6.76
N GLY A 37 -49.08 10.53 -6.56
CA GLY A 37 -49.11 11.91 -7.05
C GLY A 37 -48.27 12.01 -8.34
N PRO A 38 -48.69 12.83 -9.31
CA PRO A 38 -48.40 12.65 -10.73
C PRO A 38 -46.92 12.83 -11.09
N ALA A 39 -46.55 12.17 -12.19
CA ALA A 39 -45.31 12.35 -12.92
C ALA A 39 -44.87 13.83 -12.99
N GLY A 40 -43.86 14.15 -12.19
CA GLY A 40 -43.04 15.37 -12.30
C GLY A 40 -41.60 14.94 -12.51
N ASP A 41 -41.20 14.96 -13.78
CA ASP A 41 -39.83 15.09 -14.26
C ASP A 41 -38.79 14.04 -13.80
N PRO A 42 -38.60 12.94 -14.56
CA PRO A 42 -37.35 12.20 -14.53
C PRO A 42 -36.26 13.02 -15.25
N GLU A 43 -35.85 14.16 -14.68
CA GLU A 43 -34.61 14.85 -15.06
C GLU A 43 -33.44 13.95 -14.66
N HIS A 44 -33.10 13.07 -15.60
CA HIS A 44 -32.19 11.96 -15.46
C HIS A 44 -30.73 12.48 -15.55
N PRO A 45 -29.93 12.49 -14.46
CA PRO A 45 -28.60 13.09 -14.48
C PRO A 45 -27.60 12.15 -15.18
N ARG A 46 -27.64 12.05 -16.51
CA ARG A 46 -26.65 11.29 -17.31
C ARG A 46 -25.28 11.97 -17.35
N HIS A 47 -25.19 13.23 -16.89
CA HIS A 47 -23.97 14.04 -16.99
C HIS A 47 -22.83 13.56 -16.09
N GLY A 48 -23.11 13.09 -14.86
CA GLY A 48 -22.07 12.62 -13.93
C GLY A 48 -21.43 11.27 -14.31
N ARG A 49 -22.01 10.53 -15.26
CA ARG A 49 -21.43 9.27 -15.75
C ARG A 49 -20.20 9.51 -16.60
N VAL A 50 -20.20 10.57 -17.41
CA VAL A 50 -19.11 10.87 -18.34
C VAL A 50 -17.88 11.37 -17.60
N ASP A 51 -18.07 12.20 -16.56
CA ASP A 51 -16.99 12.65 -15.69
C ASP A 51 -16.35 11.50 -14.91
N ARG A 52 -17.17 10.57 -14.40
CA ARG A 52 -16.68 9.36 -13.72
C ARG A 52 -15.89 8.46 -14.67
N VAL A 53 -16.39 8.22 -15.88
CA VAL A 53 -15.68 7.40 -16.88
C VAL A 53 -14.37 8.07 -17.29
N ARG A 54 -14.35 9.40 -17.45
CA ARG A 54 -13.12 10.17 -17.71
C ARG A 54 -12.12 10.00 -16.58
N GLN A 55 -12.56 10.12 -15.33
CA GLN A 55 -11.70 9.97 -14.16
C GLN A 55 -11.10 8.57 -14.06
N VAL A 56 -11.92 7.52 -14.19
CA VAL A 56 -11.44 6.12 -14.18
C VAL A 56 -10.46 5.86 -15.34
N THR A 57 -10.68 6.47 -16.51
CA THR A 57 -9.78 6.35 -17.66
C THR A 57 -8.45 7.06 -17.40
N LEU A 58 -8.47 8.26 -16.82
CA LEU A 58 -7.25 9.00 -16.45
C LEU A 58 -6.45 8.26 -15.38
N ASP A 59 -7.11 7.73 -14.35
CA ASP A 59 -6.48 6.93 -13.29
C ASP A 59 -5.81 5.68 -13.88
N ALA A 60 -6.47 5.00 -14.83
CA ALA A 60 -5.91 3.85 -15.53
C ALA A 60 -4.69 4.20 -16.39
N ILE A 61 -4.73 5.32 -17.13
CA ILE A 61 -3.59 5.79 -17.94
C ILE A 61 -2.40 6.09 -17.03
N LEU A 62 -2.62 6.84 -15.94
CA LEU A 62 -1.56 7.15 -14.97
C LEU A 62 -0.99 5.87 -14.36
N PHE A 63 -1.84 4.93 -13.96
CA PHE A 63 -1.41 3.64 -13.43
C PHE A 63 -0.46 2.91 -14.39
N TYR A 64 -0.82 2.78 -15.66
CA TYR A 64 0.03 2.09 -16.64
C TYR A 64 1.35 2.83 -16.89
N VAL A 65 1.34 4.16 -16.92
CA VAL A 65 2.56 4.96 -17.07
C VAL A 65 3.50 4.75 -15.88
N PHE A 66 3.01 4.90 -14.65
CA PHE A 66 3.83 4.70 -13.45
C PHE A 66 4.30 3.24 -13.31
N ALA A 67 3.46 2.27 -13.67
CA ALA A 67 3.83 0.86 -13.68
C ALA A 67 4.95 0.57 -14.71
N ALA A 68 4.85 1.12 -15.92
CA ALA A 68 5.89 0.98 -16.94
C ALA A 68 7.21 1.61 -16.50
N VAL A 69 7.17 2.80 -15.88
CA VAL A 69 8.36 3.47 -15.33
C VAL A 69 8.95 2.65 -14.18
N ALA A 70 8.14 2.10 -13.28
CA ALA A 70 8.59 1.25 -12.18
C ALA A 70 9.32 0.00 -12.71
N VAL A 71 8.74 -0.68 -13.69
CA VAL A 71 9.36 -1.88 -14.29
C VAL A 71 10.62 -1.52 -15.07
N GLY A 72 10.57 -0.46 -15.89
CA GLY A 72 11.73 -0.01 -16.67
C GLY A 72 12.91 0.40 -15.78
N SER A 73 12.65 1.16 -14.72
CA SER A 73 13.67 1.55 -13.74
C SER A 73 14.22 0.34 -12.97
N ALA A 74 13.39 -0.64 -12.60
CA ALA A 74 13.83 -1.86 -11.95
C ALA A 74 14.76 -2.72 -12.84
N LEU A 75 14.48 -2.79 -14.15
CA LEU A 75 15.37 -3.46 -15.10
C LEU A 75 16.73 -2.74 -15.20
N VAL A 76 16.73 -1.40 -15.21
CA VAL A 76 17.97 -0.60 -15.19
C VAL A 76 18.76 -0.83 -13.90
N VAL A 77 18.12 -0.93 -12.74
CA VAL A 77 18.78 -1.24 -11.46
C VAL A 77 19.61 -2.53 -11.54
N VAL A 78 19.02 -3.59 -12.09
CA VAL A 78 19.64 -4.92 -12.15
C VAL A 78 20.69 -5.02 -13.26
N GLY A 79 20.51 -4.29 -14.37
CA GLY A 79 21.43 -4.33 -15.51
C GLY A 79 22.70 -3.48 -15.37
N GLN A 80 22.72 -2.50 -14.47
CA GLN A 80 23.83 -1.55 -14.35
C GLN A 80 25.00 -2.10 -13.51
N ARG A 81 26.23 -1.93 -14.02
CA ARG A 81 27.47 -2.33 -13.32
C ARG A 81 27.98 -1.31 -12.32
N HIS A 82 27.61 -0.04 -12.48
CA HIS A 82 27.97 1.02 -11.54
C HIS A 82 26.89 1.16 -10.46
N PRO A 83 27.21 0.85 -9.19
CA PRO A 83 26.23 0.86 -8.09
C PRO A 83 25.60 2.24 -7.86
N THR A 84 26.28 3.34 -8.21
CA THR A 84 25.74 4.71 -8.12
C THR A 84 24.55 4.93 -9.06
N TYR A 85 24.64 4.45 -10.31
CA TYR A 85 23.54 4.56 -11.27
C TYR A 85 22.38 3.62 -10.91
N SER A 86 22.67 2.42 -10.38
CA SER A 86 21.64 1.53 -9.84
C SER A 86 20.91 2.16 -8.65
N ALA A 87 21.62 2.87 -7.76
CA ALA A 87 21.03 3.56 -6.62
C ALA A 87 19.97 4.59 -7.05
N PHE A 88 20.29 5.50 -7.98
CA PHE A 88 19.32 6.48 -8.48
C PHE A 88 18.12 5.83 -9.18
N ALA A 89 18.35 4.78 -9.97
CA ALA A 89 17.27 4.04 -10.62
C ALA A 89 16.33 3.38 -9.61
N LEU A 90 16.85 2.86 -8.49
CA LEU A 90 16.06 2.25 -7.43
C LEU A 90 15.14 3.28 -6.75
N ILE A 91 15.63 4.51 -6.52
CA ILE A 91 14.83 5.61 -5.94
C ILE A 91 13.63 5.89 -6.84
N VAL A 92 13.87 6.00 -8.15
CA VAL A 92 12.79 6.21 -9.14
C VAL A 92 11.79 5.06 -9.12
N THR A 93 12.24 3.80 -9.00
CA THR A 93 11.36 2.64 -8.86
C THR A 93 10.47 2.76 -7.62
N LEU A 94 11.03 3.07 -6.46
CA LEU A 94 10.26 3.17 -5.21
C LEU A 94 9.27 4.35 -5.22
N CYS A 95 9.65 5.50 -5.79
CA CYS A 95 8.76 6.64 -5.98
C CYS A 95 7.60 6.29 -6.91
N SER A 96 7.88 5.59 -8.01
CA SER A 96 6.83 5.12 -8.94
C SER A 96 5.87 4.15 -8.25
N LEU A 97 6.39 3.25 -7.41
CA LEU A 97 5.56 2.34 -6.62
C LEU A 97 4.66 3.06 -5.63
N SER A 98 5.16 4.12 -4.98
CA SER A 98 4.34 4.97 -4.11
C SER A 98 3.21 5.65 -4.88
N ALA A 99 3.48 6.14 -6.10
CA ALA A 99 2.45 6.75 -6.95
C ALA A 99 1.38 5.72 -7.34
N VAL A 100 1.80 4.49 -7.69
CA VAL A 100 0.88 3.38 -7.97
C VAL A 100 0.00 3.08 -6.76
N PHE A 101 0.55 2.91 -5.56
CA PHE A 101 -0.24 2.66 -4.35
C PHE A 101 -1.19 3.82 -4.00
N GLY A 102 -0.81 5.06 -4.31
CA GLY A 102 -1.69 6.22 -4.21
C GLY A 102 -2.89 6.14 -5.16
N LEU A 103 -2.66 5.76 -6.41
CA LEU A 103 -3.70 5.60 -7.43
C LEU A 103 -4.66 4.43 -7.15
N LEU A 104 -4.20 3.38 -6.46
CA LEU A 104 -5.05 2.26 -6.03
C LEU A 104 -6.06 2.63 -4.93
N GLY A 105 -6.08 3.88 -4.45
CA GLY A 105 -6.95 4.31 -3.36
C GLY A 105 -6.48 3.84 -1.99
N SER A 106 -5.20 3.48 -1.84
CA SER A 106 -4.60 3.02 -0.58
C SER A 106 -3.58 4.03 -0.03
N PRO A 107 -4.03 5.18 0.51
CA PRO A 107 -3.14 6.25 0.95
C PRO A 107 -2.22 5.84 2.11
N PHE A 108 -2.69 4.97 3.01
CA PHE A 108 -1.88 4.49 4.13
C PHE A 108 -0.64 3.72 3.65
N ILE A 109 -0.81 2.77 2.72
CA ILE A 109 0.30 2.01 2.15
C ILE A 109 1.22 2.90 1.32
N ALA A 110 0.67 3.87 0.58
CA ALA A 110 1.48 4.84 -0.16
C ALA A 110 2.40 5.65 0.77
N VAL A 111 1.89 6.14 1.90
CA VAL A 111 2.70 6.85 2.89
C VAL A 111 3.76 5.93 3.53
N LEU A 112 3.40 4.69 3.88
CA LEU A 112 4.37 3.71 4.38
C LEU A 112 5.46 3.42 3.35
N GLN A 113 5.12 3.37 2.06
CA GLN A 113 6.07 3.20 0.97
C GLN A 113 7.11 4.33 0.96
N VAL A 114 6.66 5.57 1.14
CA VAL A 114 7.57 6.73 1.19
C VAL A 114 8.42 6.70 2.45
N VAL A 115 7.81 6.57 3.63
CA VAL A 115 8.51 6.72 4.92
C VAL A 115 9.47 5.55 5.16
N VAL A 116 9.00 4.31 4.96
CA VAL A 116 9.78 3.11 5.30
C VAL A 116 10.70 2.72 4.15
N TYR A 117 10.16 2.57 2.93
CA TYR A 117 10.95 2.06 1.82
C TYR A 117 11.83 3.14 1.19
N ALA A 118 11.25 4.27 0.77
CA ALA A 118 12.02 5.36 0.15
C ALA A 118 12.82 6.21 1.15
N GLY A 119 12.40 6.24 2.42
CA GLY A 119 13.08 6.95 3.49
C GLY A 119 14.11 6.06 4.19
N ALA A 120 13.66 5.22 5.12
CA ALA A 120 14.54 4.48 6.01
C ALA A 120 15.41 3.43 5.27
N ILE A 121 14.78 2.51 4.55
CA ILE A 121 15.47 1.37 3.92
C ILE A 121 16.34 1.86 2.77
N MET A 122 15.82 2.76 1.93
CA MET A 122 16.58 3.31 0.81
C MET A 122 17.81 4.07 1.28
N VAL A 123 17.72 4.96 2.28
CA VAL A 123 18.91 5.70 2.75
C VAL A 123 19.96 4.74 3.34
N LEU A 124 19.53 3.71 4.07
CA LEU A 124 20.43 2.64 4.53
C LEU A 124 21.11 1.93 3.34
N PHE A 125 20.33 1.59 2.31
CA PHE A 125 20.85 0.92 1.12
C PHE A 125 21.80 1.81 0.31
N LEU A 126 21.47 3.09 0.12
CA LEU A 126 22.34 4.08 -0.54
C LEU A 126 23.66 4.23 0.20
N PHE A 127 23.62 4.28 1.54
CA PHE A 127 24.83 4.31 2.35
C PHE A 127 25.70 3.06 2.12
N VAL A 128 25.10 1.86 2.19
CA VAL A 128 25.81 0.59 1.96
C VAL A 128 26.35 0.47 0.53
N LEU A 129 25.56 0.84 -0.47
CA LEU A 129 25.97 0.83 -1.87
C LEU A 129 27.09 1.83 -2.13
N MET A 130 27.07 2.99 -1.48
CA MET A 130 28.14 3.98 -1.59
C MET A 130 29.44 3.43 -1.00
N LEU A 131 29.39 2.81 0.19
CA LEU A 131 30.56 2.14 0.78
C LEU A 131 31.10 1.04 -0.15
N LEU A 132 30.23 0.25 -0.76
CA LEU A 132 30.63 -0.79 -1.72
C LEU A 132 31.23 -0.19 -3.01
N SER A 133 30.69 0.93 -3.47
CA SER A 133 31.18 1.63 -4.66
C SER A 133 32.60 2.14 -4.48
N VAL A 134 32.89 2.72 -3.31
CA VAL A 134 34.22 3.24 -2.94
C VAL A 134 35.24 2.10 -2.87
N GLN A 135 34.88 0.96 -2.28
CA GLN A 135 35.79 -0.20 -2.20
C GLN A 135 36.24 -0.76 -3.55
N ARG A 136 35.44 -0.59 -4.63
CA ARG A 136 35.86 -1.02 -5.97
C ARG A 136 36.80 -0.03 -6.66
N GLU A 137 36.68 1.27 -6.36
CA GLU A 137 37.53 2.32 -6.93
C GLU A 137 38.91 2.38 -6.26
N GLU A 138 38.98 2.04 -4.96
CA GLU A 138 40.22 2.01 -4.17
C GLU A 138 41.15 0.81 -4.46
N ARG A 139 41.05 0.20 -5.64
CA ARG A 139 42.16 -0.57 -6.20
C ARG A 139 42.95 0.32 -7.18
N PRO A 140 43.70 1.36 -6.72
CA PRO A 140 44.74 1.89 -7.57
C PRO A 140 45.70 0.72 -7.80
N ALA A 141 46.02 0.47 -9.05
CA ALA A 141 47.00 -0.52 -9.45
C ALA A 141 48.36 -0.18 -8.82
N ARG A 142 48.59 -0.61 -7.57
CA ARG A 142 49.89 -0.74 -6.91
C ARG A 142 50.67 -1.88 -7.58
N ARG A 143 50.89 -1.77 -8.89
CA ARG A 143 51.60 -2.79 -9.69
C ARG A 143 52.70 -2.24 -10.59
N ALA A 144 53.08 -0.96 -10.48
CA ALA A 144 54.03 -0.41 -11.43
C ALA A 144 55.13 0.50 -10.85
N TRP A 145 55.54 0.33 -9.59
CA TRP A 145 56.76 1.00 -9.09
C TRP A 145 57.57 0.10 -8.16
N GLY A 146 58.04 -0.99 -8.75
CA GLY A 146 59.12 -1.80 -8.22
C GLY A 146 60.02 -2.21 -9.36
N TYR A 147 60.71 -1.25 -9.99
CA TYR A 147 61.86 -1.50 -10.87
C TYR A 147 62.67 -0.20 -11.04
N ARG A 148 63.87 -0.20 -10.44
CA ARG A 148 64.99 0.77 -10.51
C ARG A 148 65.07 1.84 -9.43
#